data_AF-A0A1V3TV99-F1
#
_entry.id   AF-A0A1V3TV99-F1
#
_cell.length_a   1.000
_cell.length_b   1.000
_cell.length_c   1.000
_cell.angle_alpha   90.00
_cell.angle_beta   90.00
_cell.angle_gamma   90.00
#
_symmetry.space_group_name_H-M   'P 1'
#
loop_
_entity.id
_entity.type
_entity.pdbx_description
1 polymer ?
#
loop_
_entity_poly.entity_id
_entity_poly.type
_entity_poly.pdbx_seq_one_letter_code
_entity_poly.pdbx_strand_id
1 'polypeptide(L)'
;MSSSEIMGKLIEVQQIAEKNFGITNILQPGIIKELIMAEILGHQLVPQKDLPDAKDIDGHFYEYLASIRRVNTRNNRGCSFQMDRVTPNNLTRVTRNKAFYFGIFKTHLEIEQIWEVSIPDVLNEVKRQLENCKNDIAHVNFLLKWLENNGKLVYSSEEKN
;
A
#
# COMPACT_ATOMS: atom_id res chain seq x y z
N MET A 1 12.36 -18.76 23.05
CA MET A 1 11.84 -17.39 23.15
C MET A 1 10.51 -17.45 23.86
N SER A 2 10.36 -16.74 24.98
CA SER A 2 9.11 -16.66 25.74
C SER A 2 8.17 -15.63 25.14
N SER A 3 6.87 -15.71 25.44
CA SER A 3 5.90 -14.67 25.07
C SER A 3 6.32 -13.29 25.59
N SER A 4 6.92 -13.23 26.79
CA SER A 4 7.42 -11.98 27.39
C SER A 4 8.52 -11.30 26.56
N GLU A 5 9.42 -12.09 25.95
CA GLU A 5 10.47 -11.53 25.07
C GLU A 5 9.87 -10.92 23.80
N ILE A 6 8.82 -11.54 23.23
CA ILE A 6 8.11 -10.99 22.07
C ILE A 6 7.42 -9.66 22.46
N MET A 7 6.75 -9.63 23.62
CA MET A 7 6.09 -8.41 24.10
C MET A 7 7.09 -7.28 24.34
N GLY A 8 8.25 -7.57 24.92
CA GLY A 8 9.31 -6.58 25.12
C GLY A 8 9.75 -5.94 23.80
N LYS A 9 9.95 -6.74 22.75
CA LYS A 9 10.32 -6.25 21.42
C LYS A 9 9.22 -5.40 20.78
N LEU A 10 7.96 -5.79 20.91
CA LEU A 10 6.85 -5.01 20.35
C LEU A 10 6.71 -3.64 21.04
N ILE A 11 6.93 -3.57 22.35
CA ILE A 11 6.93 -2.30 23.10
C ILE A 11 8.07 -1.40 22.62
N GLU A 12 9.28 -1.94 22.46
CA GLU A 12 10.44 -1.20 21.95
C GLU A 12 10.17 -0.65 20.54
N VAL A 13 9.63 -1.48 19.64
CA VAL A 13 9.26 -1.06 18.28
C VAL A 13 8.20 0.04 18.31
N GLN A 14 7.18 -0.06 19.16
CA GLN A 14 6.14 0.97 19.30
C GLN A 14 6.73 2.31 19.77
N GLN A 15 7.65 2.30 20.74
CA GLN A 15 8.31 3.51 21.23
C GLN A 15 9.15 4.20 20.15
N ILE A 16 9.90 3.42 19.37
CA ILE A 16 10.69 3.94 18.24
C ILE A 16 9.76 4.50 17.15
N ALA A 17 8.70 3.77 16.82
CA ALA A 17 7.74 4.15 15.78
C ALA A 17 7.02 5.46 16.10
N GLU A 18 6.60 5.65 17.36
CA GLU A 18 5.97 6.89 17.80
C GLU A 18 6.95 8.06 17.80
N LYS A 19 8.14 7.87 18.39
CA LYS A 19 9.15 8.93 18.52
C LYS A 19 9.67 9.44 17.17
N ASN A 20 9.92 8.52 16.23
CA ASN A 20 10.62 8.86 14.99
C ASN A 20 9.67 9.08 13.81
N PHE A 21 8.49 8.46 13.82
CA PHE A 21 7.57 8.45 12.68
C PHE A 21 6.15 8.90 13.04
N GLY A 22 5.86 9.19 14.30
CA GLY A 22 4.51 9.57 14.75
C GLY A 22 3.49 8.44 14.69
N ILE A 23 3.93 7.18 14.60
CA ILE A 23 3.05 6.00 14.54
C ILE A 23 2.64 5.63 15.97
N THR A 24 1.41 5.96 16.37
CA THR A 24 0.88 5.68 17.71
C THR A 24 0.37 4.25 17.91
N ASN A 25 0.22 3.50 16.81
CA ASN A 25 -0.23 2.10 16.84
C ASN A 25 0.40 1.30 15.70
N ILE A 26 1.48 0.56 16.00
CA ILE A 26 2.17 -0.32 15.03
C ILE A 26 1.32 -1.51 14.57
N LEU A 27 0.21 -1.80 15.27
CA LEU A 27 -0.72 -2.87 14.92
C LEU A 27 -1.89 -2.36 14.06
N GLN A 28 -1.91 -1.07 13.71
CA GLN A 28 -2.85 -0.55 12.73
C GLN A 28 -2.67 -1.33 11.40
N PRO A 29 -3.77 -1.79 10.77
CA PRO A 29 -3.68 -2.46 9.48
C PRO A 29 -2.94 -1.58 8.47
N GLY A 30 -1.94 -2.15 7.79
CA GLY A 30 -1.18 -1.48 6.73
C GLY A 30 0.10 -0.77 7.21
N ILE A 31 0.12 -0.21 8.42
CA ILE A 31 1.12 0.80 8.82
C ILE A 31 2.58 0.35 8.69
N ILE A 32 2.89 -0.89 9.05
CA ILE A 32 4.25 -1.40 8.96
C ILE A 32 4.66 -1.62 7.50
N LYS A 33 3.73 -2.02 6.63
CA LYS A 33 4.01 -2.16 5.19
C LYS A 33 4.18 -0.80 4.54
N GLU A 34 3.36 0.18 4.92
CA GLU A 34 3.49 1.57 4.48
C GLU A 34 4.84 2.15 4.90
N LEU A 35 5.27 1.90 6.14
CA LEU A 35 6.59 2.31 6.64
C LEU A 35 7.73 1.68 5.81
N ILE A 36 7.67 0.37 5.53
CA ILE A 36 8.67 -0.32 4.71
C ILE A 36 8.72 0.28 3.29
N MET A 37 7.57 0.54 2.67
CA MET A 37 7.50 1.14 1.35
C MET A 37 8.03 2.58 1.35
N ALA A 38 7.67 3.39 2.36
CA ALA A 38 8.14 4.76 2.51
C ALA A 38 9.67 4.83 2.64
N GLU A 39 10.27 3.96 3.45
CA GLU A 39 11.72 3.85 3.61
C GLU A 39 12.42 3.57 2.28
N ILE A 40 11.92 2.60 1.50
CA ILE A 40 12.53 2.22 0.21
C ILE A 40 12.38 3.32 -0.84
N LEU A 41 11.23 4.01 -0.86
CA LEU A 41 10.94 5.07 -1.82
C LEU A 41 11.53 6.43 -1.43
N GLY A 42 12.09 6.56 -0.22
CA GLY A 42 12.56 7.84 0.31
C GLY A 42 11.42 8.83 0.59
N HIS A 43 10.22 8.32 0.85
CA HIS A 43 9.05 9.15 1.19
C HIS A 43 8.92 9.30 2.71
N GLN A 44 8.31 10.40 3.14
CA GLN A 44 7.86 10.57 4.51
C GLN A 44 6.49 9.90 4.69
N LEU A 45 6.38 8.95 5.61
CA LEU A 45 5.11 8.34 6.01
C LEU A 45 4.17 9.39 6.63
N VAL A 46 2.88 9.29 6.31
CA VAL A 46 1.79 10.07 6.90
C VAL A 46 0.89 9.10 7.67
N PRO A 47 1.08 8.93 9.00
CA PRO A 47 0.45 7.85 9.76
C PRO A 47 -1.03 8.11 10.11
N GLN A 48 -1.59 9.25 9.70
CA GLN A 48 -2.95 9.67 10.04
C GLN A 48 -3.96 9.04 9.10
N LYS A 49 -5.05 8.51 9.68
CA LYS A 49 -6.17 7.97 8.90
C LYS A 49 -6.83 9.04 8.04
N ASP A 50 -7.38 8.60 6.91
CA ASP A 50 -8.09 9.42 5.91
C ASP A 50 -7.22 10.46 5.16
N LEU A 51 -5.94 10.55 5.48
CA LEU A 51 -4.92 11.25 4.68
C LEU A 51 -4.26 10.29 3.68
N PRO A 52 -3.45 10.80 2.73
CA PRO A 52 -2.56 9.97 1.92
C PRO A 52 -1.58 9.21 2.82
N ASP A 53 -1.02 8.10 2.32
CA ASP A 53 -0.12 7.26 3.12
C ASP A 53 1.28 7.85 3.23
N ALA A 54 1.73 8.61 2.22
CA ALA A 54 3.07 9.20 2.22
C ALA A 54 3.16 10.50 1.44
N LYS A 55 4.27 11.22 1.61
CA LYS A 55 4.63 12.40 0.83
C LYS A 55 6.12 12.47 0.52
N ASP A 56 6.50 13.12 -0.58
CA ASP A 56 7.89 13.44 -0.89
C ASP A 56 8.34 14.78 -0.25
N ILE A 57 9.61 15.13 -0.45
CA ILE A 57 10.21 16.38 0.03
C ILE A 57 9.62 17.63 -0.62
N ASP A 58 9.08 17.49 -1.83
CA ASP A 58 8.41 18.57 -2.56
C ASP A 58 6.95 18.75 -2.10
N GLY A 59 6.47 17.88 -1.20
CA GLY A 59 5.12 17.92 -0.64
C GLY A 59 4.06 17.24 -1.49
N HIS A 60 4.43 16.47 -2.52
CA HIS A 60 3.48 15.64 -3.27
C HIS A 60 3.07 14.43 -2.46
N PHE A 61 1.78 14.09 -2.52
CA PHE A 61 1.21 12.95 -1.81
C PHE A 61 1.16 11.67 -2.63
N TYR A 62 1.18 10.53 -1.95
CA TYR A 62 1.12 9.20 -2.54
C TYR A 62 0.22 8.28 -1.72
N GLU A 63 -0.46 7.36 -2.41
CA GLU A 63 -1.23 6.28 -1.79
C GLU A 63 -0.50 4.95 -2.00
N TYR A 64 -0.52 4.08 -1.00
CA TYR A 64 0.09 2.77 -1.00
C TYR A 64 -0.99 1.69 -0.89
N LEU A 65 -0.89 0.68 -1.75
CA LEU A 65 -1.63 -0.56 -1.59
C LEU A 65 -0.65 -1.72 -1.49
N ALA A 66 -0.85 -2.60 -0.52
CA ALA A 66 0.05 -3.72 -0.30
C ALA A 66 -0.68 -5.07 -0.40
N SER A 67 -0.01 -6.06 -1.01
CA SER A 67 -0.50 -7.43 -1.11
C SER A 67 0.62 -8.41 -0.78
N ILE A 68 0.28 -9.53 -0.14
CA ILE A 68 1.23 -10.63 0.07
C ILE A 68 1.08 -11.60 -1.11
N ARG A 69 2.20 -12.01 -1.70
CA ARG A 69 2.23 -12.96 -2.80
C ARG A 69 1.65 -14.30 -2.35
N ARG A 70 0.62 -14.76 -3.06
CA ARG A 70 -0.02 -16.06 -2.85
C ARG A 70 0.51 -17.07 -3.88
N VAL A 71 1.19 -18.10 -3.40
CA VAL A 71 1.86 -19.10 -4.24
C VAL A 71 0.88 -20.19 -4.75
N ASN A 72 -0.22 -20.45 -4.02
CA ASN A 72 -1.22 -21.46 -4.38
C ASN A 72 -2.55 -20.82 -4.80
N THR A 73 -2.69 -20.44 -6.07
CA THR A 73 -3.99 -20.04 -6.63
C THR A 73 -4.29 -20.87 -7.88
N ARG A 74 -5.32 -21.74 -7.81
CA ARG A 74 -5.78 -22.58 -8.94
C ARG A 74 -6.14 -21.76 -10.19
N ASN A 75 -6.37 -20.45 -10.04
CA ASN A 75 -6.94 -19.57 -11.05
C ASN A 75 -6.08 -18.31 -11.31
N ASN A 76 -4.78 -18.36 -10.98
CA ASN A 76 -3.78 -17.35 -11.30
C ASN A 76 -4.07 -15.91 -10.83
N ARG A 77 -3.90 -15.60 -9.53
CA ARG A 77 -3.74 -14.20 -9.06
C ARG A 77 -2.77 -14.14 -7.88
N GLY A 78 -1.49 -14.08 -8.22
CA GLY A 78 -0.38 -14.00 -7.26
C GLY A 78 -0.49 -12.85 -6.27
N CYS A 79 -1.18 -11.75 -6.60
CA CYS A 79 -1.46 -10.62 -5.70
C CYS A 79 -2.82 -9.97 -6.05
N SER A 80 -3.50 -9.43 -5.04
CA SER A 80 -4.68 -8.57 -5.19
C SER A 80 -4.61 -7.42 -4.19
N PHE A 81 -4.90 -6.23 -4.68
CA PHE A 81 -4.90 -4.98 -3.91
C PHE A 81 -6.31 -4.44 -3.87
N GLN A 82 -6.71 -3.86 -2.76
CA GLN A 82 -8.08 -3.38 -2.58
C GLN A 82 -8.07 -1.97 -2.02
N MET A 83 -8.86 -1.10 -2.67
CA MET A 83 -9.24 0.18 -2.11
C MET A 83 -10.69 0.09 -1.64
N ASP A 84 -10.90 0.31 -0.35
CA ASP A 84 -12.18 0.11 0.31
C ASP A 84 -13.03 1.37 0.36
N ARG A 85 -14.35 1.16 0.37
CA ARG A 85 -15.35 2.20 0.57
C ARG A 85 -15.27 3.33 -0.46
N VAL A 86 -15.07 2.95 -1.73
CA VAL A 86 -14.98 3.91 -2.83
C VAL A 86 -16.37 4.25 -3.32
N THR A 87 -16.63 5.54 -3.51
CA THR A 87 -17.89 6.07 -4.05
C THR A 87 -17.58 7.13 -5.10
N PRO A 88 -18.53 7.49 -5.99
CA PRO A 88 -18.33 8.59 -6.93
C PRO A 88 -17.97 9.93 -6.27
N ASN A 89 -18.35 10.11 -4.99
CA ASN A 89 -18.17 11.35 -4.24
C ASN A 89 -16.83 11.44 -3.50
N ASN A 90 -16.02 10.36 -3.45
CA ASN A 90 -14.75 10.35 -2.72
C ASN A 90 -13.54 10.03 -3.61
N LEU A 91 -13.65 10.26 -4.91
CA LEU A 91 -12.55 10.10 -5.87
C LEU A 91 -11.34 11.00 -5.58
N THR A 92 -11.49 12.01 -4.72
CA THR A 92 -10.37 12.81 -4.19
C THR A 92 -9.32 11.96 -3.48
N ARG A 93 -9.70 10.80 -2.92
CA ARG A 93 -8.77 9.80 -2.36
C ARG A 93 -7.78 9.26 -3.40
N VAL A 94 -8.16 9.30 -4.67
CA VAL A 94 -7.29 8.97 -5.80
C VAL A 94 -6.58 10.23 -6.29
N THR A 95 -7.34 11.27 -6.64
CA THR A 95 -6.82 12.41 -7.41
C THR A 95 -5.96 13.39 -6.63
N ARG A 96 -5.94 13.31 -5.29
CA ARG A 96 -5.04 14.13 -4.44
C ARG A 96 -3.58 13.69 -4.50
N ASN A 97 -3.33 12.47 -4.97
CA ASN A 97 -2.02 11.87 -5.02
C ASN A 97 -1.34 12.20 -6.35
N LYS A 98 -0.01 12.09 -6.40
CA LYS A 98 0.79 12.20 -7.63
C LYS A 98 0.96 10.85 -8.32
N ALA A 99 1.00 9.77 -7.53
CA ALA A 99 1.01 8.39 -8.01
C ALA A 99 0.46 7.45 -6.92
N PHE A 100 0.12 6.23 -7.32
CA PHE A 100 -0.09 5.11 -6.40
C PHE A 100 1.12 4.18 -6.45
N TYR A 101 1.50 3.63 -5.29
CA TYR A 101 2.50 2.56 -5.22
C TYR A 101 1.87 1.26 -4.73
N PHE A 102 2.19 0.18 -5.42
CA PHE A 102 1.69 -1.15 -5.14
C PHE A 102 2.85 -2.03 -4.66
N GLY A 103 2.85 -2.34 -3.36
CA GLY A 103 3.87 -3.19 -2.72
C GLY A 103 3.48 -4.66 -2.74
N ILE A 104 4.28 -5.49 -3.40
CA ILE A 104 4.15 -6.95 -3.35
C ILE A 104 5.11 -7.50 -2.30
N PHE A 105 4.59 -8.22 -1.33
CA PHE A 105 5.33 -8.75 -0.19
C PHE A 105 5.48 -10.27 -0.25
N LYS A 106 6.68 -10.79 0.08
CA LYS A 106 6.92 -12.24 0.28
C LYS A 106 6.33 -12.71 1.60
N THR A 107 6.53 -11.92 2.65
CA THR A 107 6.03 -12.18 4.01
C THR A 107 5.40 -10.90 4.59
N HIS A 108 4.92 -10.91 5.82
CA HIS A 108 4.36 -9.69 6.42
C HIS A 108 5.37 -8.54 6.58
N LEU A 109 6.68 -8.81 6.54
CA LEU A 109 7.75 -7.84 6.78
C LEU A 109 8.77 -7.75 5.63
N GLU A 110 8.68 -8.63 4.63
CA GLU A 110 9.63 -8.67 3.52
C GLU A 110 8.94 -8.30 2.22
N ILE A 111 9.34 -7.16 1.65
CA ILE A 111 8.83 -6.68 0.37
C ILE A 111 9.66 -7.22 -0.80
N GLU A 112 8.98 -7.67 -1.84
CA GLU A 112 9.57 -8.23 -3.06
C GLU A 112 9.71 -7.20 -4.16
N GLN A 113 8.63 -6.47 -4.43
CA GLN A 113 8.51 -5.51 -5.52
C GLN A 113 7.70 -4.29 -5.09
N ILE A 114 8.01 -3.13 -5.69
CA ILE A 114 7.15 -1.96 -5.67
C ILE A 114 6.89 -1.52 -7.10
N TRP A 115 5.63 -1.28 -7.42
CA TRP A 115 5.18 -0.78 -8.71
C TRP A 115 4.55 0.59 -8.55
N GLU A 116 4.93 1.55 -9.38
CA GLU A 116 4.34 2.87 -9.47
C GLU A 116 3.27 2.89 -10.57
N VAL A 117 2.10 3.48 -10.30
CA VAL A 117 1.03 3.66 -11.28
C VAL A 117 0.55 5.11 -11.29
N SER A 118 0.33 5.63 -12.50
CA SER A 118 -0.14 7.00 -12.70
C SER A 118 -1.58 7.18 -12.20
N ILE A 119 -1.92 8.40 -11.76
CA ILE A 119 -3.29 8.73 -11.34
C ILE A 119 -4.33 8.54 -12.45
N PRO A 120 -4.07 8.93 -13.73
CA PRO A 120 -5.00 8.63 -14.82
C PRO A 120 -5.36 7.14 -14.92
N ASP A 121 -4.37 6.24 -14.83
CA ASP A 121 -4.60 4.80 -14.97
C ASP A 121 -5.40 4.24 -13.78
N VAL A 122 -5.04 4.63 -12.56
CA VAL A 122 -5.78 4.26 -11.33
C VAL A 122 -7.21 4.78 -11.39
N LEU A 123 -7.40 6.05 -11.75
CA LEU A 123 -8.70 6.69 -11.79
C LEU A 123 -9.61 6.05 -12.86
N ASN A 124 -9.04 5.69 -14.02
CA ASN A 124 -9.77 5.00 -15.08
C ASN A 124 -10.29 3.63 -14.59
N GLU A 125 -9.43 2.84 -13.93
CA GLU A 125 -9.83 1.54 -13.39
C GLU A 125 -10.86 1.65 -12.25
N VAL A 126 -10.70 2.65 -11.37
CA VAL A 126 -11.67 2.94 -10.30
C VAL A 126 -13.03 3.27 -10.90
N LYS A 127 -13.10 4.18 -11.88
CA LYS A 127 -14.35 4.56 -12.54
C LYS A 127 -14.99 3.38 -13.26
N ARG A 128 -14.20 2.60 -14.00
CA ARG A 128 -14.65 1.36 -14.67
C ARG A 128 -15.30 0.39 -13.67
N GLN A 129 -14.71 0.21 -12.48
CA GLN A 129 -15.28 -0.68 -11.47
C GLN A 129 -16.52 -0.10 -10.80
N LEU A 130 -16.58 1.22 -10.56
CA LEU A 130 -17.75 1.90 -10.02
C LEU A 130 -18.95 1.82 -10.97
N GLU A 131 -18.75 2.04 -12.27
CA GLU A 131 -19.81 1.93 -13.28
C GLU A 131 -20.41 0.52 -13.36
N ASN A 132 -19.59 -0.50 -13.08
CA ASN A 132 -20.01 -1.91 -13.04
C ASN A 132 -20.52 -2.33 -11.65
N CYS A 133 -20.41 -1.48 -10.64
CA CYS A 133 -20.86 -1.79 -9.29
C CYS A 133 -22.36 -1.49 -9.16
N LYS A 134 -23.10 -2.43 -8.57
CA LYS A 134 -24.53 -2.24 -8.27
C LYS A 134 -24.77 -1.57 -6.92
N ASN A 135 -23.73 -1.42 -6.10
CA ASN A 135 -23.80 -0.88 -4.75
C ASN A 135 -23.29 0.57 -4.74
N ASP A 136 -23.82 1.38 -3.83
CA ASP A 136 -23.37 2.77 -3.63
C ASP A 136 -21.93 2.87 -3.10
N ILE A 137 -21.44 1.77 -2.48
CA ILE A 137 -20.11 1.64 -1.92
C ILE A 137 -19.41 0.45 -2.57
N ALA A 138 -18.30 0.70 -3.25
CA ALA A 138 -17.52 -0.31 -3.95
C ALA A 138 -16.22 -0.68 -3.21
N HIS A 139 -15.80 -1.93 -3.40
CA HIS A 139 -14.45 -2.40 -3.16
C HIS A 139 -13.73 -2.47 -4.51
N VAL A 140 -12.84 -1.52 -4.77
CA VAL A 140 -12.09 -1.48 -6.03
C VAL A 140 -10.89 -2.41 -5.89
N ASN A 141 -10.79 -3.39 -6.80
CA ASN A 141 -9.76 -4.41 -6.77
C ASN A 141 -8.77 -4.22 -7.92
N PHE A 142 -7.49 -4.10 -7.61
CA PHE A 142 -6.41 -4.11 -8.60
C PHE A 142 -5.73 -5.48 -8.56
N LEU A 143 -5.64 -6.14 -9.70
CA LEU A 143 -5.07 -7.48 -9.81
C LEU A 143 -3.66 -7.40 -10.36
N LEU A 144 -2.83 -8.40 -10.07
CA LEU A 144 -1.45 -8.45 -10.55
C LEU A 144 -1.33 -8.18 -12.06
N LYS A 145 -2.14 -8.84 -12.89
CA LYS A 145 -2.13 -8.62 -14.35
C LYS A 145 -2.46 -7.17 -14.76
N TRP A 146 -3.37 -6.51 -14.04
CA TRP A 146 -3.67 -5.11 -14.30
C TRP A 146 -2.48 -4.23 -13.90
N LEU A 147 -1.86 -4.52 -12.76
CA LEU A 147 -0.70 -3.80 -12.28
C LEU A 147 0.48 -3.92 -13.25
N GLU A 148 0.78 -5.12 -13.74
CA GLU A 148 1.84 -5.36 -14.71
C GLU A 148 1.62 -4.65 -16.06
N ASN A 149 0.35 -4.47 -16.46
CA ASN A 149 0.00 -3.81 -17.71
C ASN A 149 0.01 -2.28 -17.64
N ASN A 150 -0.19 -1.70 -16.45
CA ASN A 150 -0.38 -0.25 -16.29
C ASN A 150 0.68 0.41 -15.39
N GLY A 151 1.44 -0.41 -14.65
CA GLY A 151 2.43 0.07 -13.70
C GLY A 151 3.87 -0.03 -14.23
N LYS A 152 4.74 0.75 -13.59
CA LYS A 152 6.18 0.70 -13.76
C LYS A 152 6.81 0.07 -12.52
N LEU A 153 7.60 -0.98 -12.69
CA LEU A 153 8.40 -1.53 -11.61
C LEU A 153 9.46 -0.51 -11.18
N VAL A 154 9.49 -0.13 -9.91
CA VAL A 154 10.43 0.86 -9.35
C VAL A 154 11.36 0.28 -8.29
N TYR A 155 11.06 -0.92 -7.79
CA TYR A 155 11.92 -1.66 -6.88
C TYR A 155 11.72 -3.16 -7.07
N SER A 156 12.83 -3.92 -7.04
CA SER A 156 12.84 -5.38 -6.99
C SER A 156 13.94 -5.85 -6.05
N SER A 157 13.59 -6.74 -5.12
CA SER A 157 14.55 -7.40 -4.22
C SER A 157 15.50 -8.37 -4.91
N GLU A 158 15.26 -8.72 -6.18
CA GLU A 158 16.11 -9.62 -6.96
C GLU A 158 17.26 -8.90 -7.70
N GLU A 159 17.29 -7.56 -7.68
CA GLU A 159 18.39 -6.76 -8.25
C GLU A 159 19.44 -6.40 -7.18
N LYS A 160 20.17 -7.42 -6.73
CA LYS A 160 21.54 -7.25 -6.22
C LYS A 160 22.42 -8.31 -6.85
N ASN A 161 22.88 -8.02 -8.06
CA ASN A 161 24.10 -8.61 -8.62
C ASN A 161 25.17 -7.52 -8.69
#